data_AF-A0A7L8RW67-F1
#
_entry.id   AF-A0A7L8RW67-F1
#
_cell.length_a   1.000
_cell.length_b   1.000
_cell.length_c   1.000
_cell.angle_alpha   90.00
_cell.angle_beta   90.00
_cell.angle_gamma   90.00
#
_symmetry.space_group_name_H-M   'P 1'
#
loop_
_entity.id
_entity.type
_entity.pdbx_description
1 polymer ?
#
loop_
_entity_poly.entity_id
_entity_poly.type
_entity_poly.pdbx_seq_one_letter_code
_entity_poly.pdbx_strand_id
1 'polypeptide(L)'
;MTDLEKLEEANAAISMAAMVLISVAPTLEQFLGESNAEDSVGTFAKLSLFMRPQQRDTEALMQPLYVAALTFAQTYKAQLRAAINPVEASAHG
;
A
#
# COMPACT_ATOMS: atom_id res chain seq x y z
N MET A 1 20.42 -21.15 -12.50
CA MET A 1 19.12 -20.83 -11.91
C MET A 1 18.02 -21.46 -12.73
N THR A 2 17.35 -22.47 -12.19
CA THR A 2 16.17 -23.10 -12.78
C THR A 2 14.97 -22.15 -12.71
N ASP A 3 13.90 -22.43 -13.45
CA ASP A 3 12.69 -21.60 -13.38
C ASP A 3 11.98 -21.74 -12.03
N LEU A 4 12.14 -22.87 -11.34
CA LEU A 4 11.67 -23.06 -9.97
C LEU A 4 12.39 -22.11 -9.00
N GLU A 5 13.72 -22.03 -9.09
CA GLU A 5 14.53 -21.15 -8.24
C GLU A 5 14.17 -19.66 -8.47
N LYS A 6 13.86 -19.26 -9.71
CA LYS A 6 13.37 -17.89 -10.02
C LYS A 6 12.03 -17.60 -9.34
N LEU A 7 11.12 -18.56 -9.32
CA LEU A 7 9.80 -18.41 -8.68
C LEU A 7 9.92 -18.34 -7.17
N GLU A 8 10.81 -19.14 -6.56
CA GLU A 8 11.09 -19.08 -5.13
C GLU A 8 11.68 -17.74 -4.72
N GLU A 9 12.65 -17.22 -5.50
CA GLU A 9 13.23 -15.89 -5.28
C GLU A 9 12.16 -14.79 -5.39
N ALA A 10 11.31 -14.86 -6.42
CA ALA A 10 10.21 -13.91 -6.58
C ALA A 10 9.23 -13.96 -5.40
N ASN A 11 8.87 -15.16 -4.92
CA ASN A 11 7.99 -15.33 -3.76
C ASN A 11 8.61 -14.72 -2.49
N ALA A 12 9.91 -14.92 -2.27
CA ALA A 12 10.62 -14.34 -1.15
C ALA A 12 10.62 -12.80 -1.24
N ALA A 13 10.91 -12.24 -2.42
CA ALA A 13 10.90 -10.80 -2.64
C ALA A 13 9.51 -10.18 -2.41
N ILE A 14 8.45 -10.81 -2.93
CA ILE A 14 7.06 -10.38 -2.74
C ILE A 14 6.69 -10.42 -1.25
N SER A 15 7.08 -11.48 -0.53
CA SER A 15 6.79 -11.63 0.90
C SER A 15 7.49 -10.55 1.73
N MET A 16 8.76 -10.27 1.44
CA MET A 16 9.51 -9.18 2.10
C MET A 16 8.90 -7.82 1.81
N ALA A 17 8.56 -7.54 0.55
CA ALA A 17 7.87 -6.30 0.18
C ALA A 17 6.55 -6.14 0.94
N ALA A 18 5.76 -7.22 1.07
CA ALA A 18 4.52 -7.19 1.83
C ALA A 18 4.75 -6.87 3.31
N MET A 19 5.76 -7.48 3.96
CA MET A 19 6.07 -7.18 5.37
C MET A 19 6.42 -5.71 5.57
N VAL A 20 7.27 -5.15 4.72
CA VAL A 20 7.66 -3.74 4.79
C VAL A 20 6.43 -2.84 4.58
N LEU A 21 5.67 -3.05 3.51
CA LEU A 21 4.51 -2.21 3.18
C LEU A 21 3.40 -2.30 4.24
N ILE A 22 3.18 -3.49 4.82
CA ILE A 22 2.24 -3.67 5.93
C ILE A 22 2.69 -2.89 7.17
N SER A 23 3.99 -2.86 7.46
CA SER A 23 4.51 -2.16 8.65
C SER A 23 4.35 -0.64 8.55
N VAL A 24 4.44 -0.08 7.33
CA VAL A 24 4.31 1.37 7.08
C VAL A 24 2.90 1.79 6.63
N ALA A 25 1.98 0.84 6.45
CA ALA A 25 0.62 1.11 5.99
C ALA A 25 -0.11 2.20 6.80
N PRO A 26 -0.04 2.24 8.15
CA PRO A 26 -0.69 3.31 8.92
C PRO A 26 -0.18 4.71 8.58
N THR A 27 1.12 4.84 8.30
CA THR A 27 1.73 6.11 7.89
C THR A 27 1.26 6.53 6.49
N LEU A 28 1.15 5.58 5.56
CA LEU A 28 0.61 5.86 4.22
C LEU A 28 -0.87 6.25 4.27
N GLU A 29 -1.67 5.57 5.08
CA GLU A 29 -3.09 5.88 5.29
C GLU A 29 -3.28 7.27 5.90
N GLN A 30 -2.49 7.62 6.92
CA GLN A 30 -2.50 8.95 7.52
C GLN A 30 -2.14 10.02 6.48
N PHE A 31 -1.07 9.82 5.71
CA PHE A 31 -0.64 10.74 4.66
C PHE A 31 -1.74 10.97 3.62
N LEU A 32 -2.36 9.91 3.11
CA LEU A 32 -3.46 10.01 2.14
C LEU A 32 -4.70 10.68 2.74
N GLY A 33 -4.98 10.46 4.03
CA GLY A 33 -6.07 11.12 4.75
C GLY A 33 -5.85 12.63 4.88
N GLU A 34 -4.63 13.04 5.25
CA GLU A 34 -4.25 14.45 5.37
C GLU A 34 -4.29 15.15 4.01
N SER A 35 -3.73 14.52 2.97
CA SER A 35 -3.74 15.02 1.58
C SER A 35 -5.16 15.33 1.08
N ASN A 36 -6.10 14.40 1.26
CA ASN A 36 -7.50 14.60 0.86
C ASN A 36 -8.23 15.66 1.70
N ALA A 37 -7.88 15.81 2.98
CA ALA A 37 -8.45 16.83 3.85
C ALA A 37 -8.00 18.24 3.42
N GLU A 38 -6.74 18.41 3.01
CA GLU A 38 -6.22 19.69 2.51
C GLU A 38 -6.89 20.15 1.20
N ASP A 39 -7.32 19.22 0.35
CA ASP A 39 -8.10 19.54 -0.86
C ASP A 39 -9.53 20.01 -0.54
N SER A 40 -10.10 19.55 0.59
CA SER A 40 -11.48 19.89 1.00
C SER A 40 -11.58 21.19 1.82
N VAL A 41 -10.55 21.54 2.59
CA VAL A 41 -10.54 22.72 3.47
C VAL A 41 -9.80 23.86 2.76
N GLY A 42 -10.54 24.63 1.97
CA GLY A 42 -10.00 25.71 1.14
C GLY A 42 -9.03 26.64 1.88
N THR A 43 -7.80 26.74 1.34
CA THR A 43 -6.72 27.73 1.52
C THR A 43 -6.25 28.12 2.95
N PHE A 44 -7.09 28.04 3.99
CA PHE A 44 -6.81 28.59 5.31
C PHE A 44 -6.29 27.59 6.35
N ALA A 45 -6.33 26.28 6.07
CA ALA A 45 -5.85 25.24 6.98
C ALA A 45 -4.67 24.42 6.39
N LYS A 46 -3.82 25.06 5.58
CA LYS A 46 -2.58 24.42 5.11
C LYS A 46 -1.58 24.34 6.26
N LEU A 47 -1.62 23.24 7.00
CA LEU A 47 -0.67 22.90 8.04
C LEU A 47 0.13 21.63 7.69
N SER A 48 0.12 21.16 6.44
CA SER A 48 1.06 20.12 6.02
C SER A 48 2.48 20.68 5.87
N LEU A 49 3.45 19.84 6.19
CA LEU A 49 4.90 20.03 6.12
C LEU A 49 5.44 20.39 4.70
N PHE A 50 4.56 20.64 3.73
CA PHE A 50 4.86 20.64 2.29
C PHE A 50 4.30 21.87 1.54
N MET A 51 4.63 23.08 2.01
CA MET A 51 4.17 24.34 1.41
C MET A 51 4.77 24.71 0.04
N ARG A 52 5.71 23.93 -0.52
CA ARG A 52 6.36 24.28 -1.79
C ARG A 52 5.67 23.61 -2.98
N PRO A 53 5.43 24.30 -4.11
CA PRO A 53 4.82 23.72 -5.31
C PRO A 53 5.48 22.40 -5.77
N GLN A 54 6.81 22.31 -5.66
CA GLN A 54 7.59 21.11 -5.98
C GLN A 54 7.23 19.89 -5.11
N GLN A 55 6.75 20.12 -3.89
CA GLN A 55 6.36 19.04 -2.97
C GLN A 55 4.96 18.53 -3.30
N ARG A 56 4.05 19.40 -3.79
CA ARG A 56 2.74 18.99 -4.33
C ARG A 56 2.86 18.15 -5.59
N ASP A 57 3.77 18.52 -6.49
CA ASP A 57 4.02 17.73 -7.71
C ASP A 57 4.60 16.34 -7.36
N THR A 58 5.48 16.30 -6.35
CA THR A 58 6.03 15.04 -5.83
C THR A 58 4.95 14.20 -5.15
N GLU A 59 4.07 14.82 -4.36
CA GLU A 59 2.94 14.16 -3.70
C GLU A 59 1.96 13.57 -4.72
N ALA A 60 1.55 14.35 -5.73
CA ALA A 60 0.66 13.88 -6.79
C ALA A 60 1.27 12.71 -7.58
N LEU A 61 2.60 12.68 -7.74
CA LEU A 61 3.31 11.59 -8.40
C LEU A 61 3.41 10.33 -7.52
N MET A 62 3.54 10.50 -6.20
CA MET A 62 3.72 9.39 -5.26
C MET A 62 2.39 8.81 -4.76
N GLN A 63 1.31 9.59 -4.76
CA GLN A 63 -0.01 9.17 -4.29
C GLN A 63 -0.51 7.88 -4.96
N PRO A 64 -0.44 7.70 -6.30
CA PRO A 64 -0.81 6.43 -6.94
C PRO A 64 0.04 5.24 -6.46
N LEU A 65 1.33 5.46 -6.17
CA LEU A 65 2.22 4.42 -5.66
C LEU A 65 1.86 4.03 -4.23
N TYR A 66 1.50 4.99 -3.38
CA TYR A 66 1.06 4.72 -2.01
C TYR A 66 -0.30 3.99 -1.98
N VAL A 67 -1.23 4.37 -2.84
CA VAL A 67 -2.49 3.64 -3.02
C VAL A 67 -2.23 2.20 -3.47
N ALA A 68 -1.38 2.01 -4.49
CA ALA A 68 -1.03 0.67 -4.97
C ALA A 68 -0.35 -0.19 -3.88
N ALA A 69 0.52 0.40 -3.06
CA ALA A 69 1.15 -0.27 -1.93
C ALA A 69 0.13 -0.74 -0.89
N LEU A 70 -0.86 0.10 -0.54
CA LEU A 70 -1.93 -0.27 0.38
C LEU A 70 -2.83 -1.37 -0.20
N THR A 71 -3.21 -1.27 -1.48
CA THR A 71 -3.98 -2.31 -2.16
C THR A 71 -3.22 -3.63 -2.15
N PHE A 72 -1.93 -3.63 -2.50
CA PHE A 72 -1.10 -4.83 -2.46
C PHE A 72 -1.06 -5.46 -1.06
N ALA A 73 -0.83 -4.65 -0.02
CA ALA A 73 -0.82 -5.12 1.37
C ALA A 73 -2.15 -5.75 1.80
N GLN A 74 -3.28 -5.18 1.37
CA GLN A 74 -4.62 -5.73 1.62
C GLN A 74 -4.84 -7.06 0.89
N THR A 75 -4.50 -7.12 -0.40
CA THR A 75 -4.59 -8.36 -1.19
C THR A 75 -3.74 -9.46 -0.58
N TYR A 76 -2.50 -9.16 -0.18
CA TYR A 76 -1.61 -10.13 0.46
C TYR A 76 -2.18 -10.66 1.79
N LYS A 77 -2.71 -9.79 2.65
CA LYS A 77 -3.39 -10.20 3.90
C LYS A 77 -4.61 -11.09 3.63
N ALA A 78 -5.40 -10.79 2.61
CA ALA A 78 -6.57 -11.60 2.23
C ALA A 78 -6.16 -13.00 1.77
N GLN A 79 -5.11 -13.09 0.94
CA GLN A 79 -4.56 -14.38 0.49
C GLN A 79 -4.00 -15.21 1.65
N LEU A 80 -3.28 -14.57 2.59
CA LEU A 80 -2.81 -15.25 3.80
C LEU A 80 -3.98 -15.80 4.64
N ARG A 81 -5.04 -15.02 4.83
CA ARG A 81 -6.23 -15.50 5.56
C ARG A 81 -6.90 -16.68 4.87
N ALA A 82 -7.04 -16.63 3.54
CA ALA A 82 -7.61 -17.73 2.76
C ALA A 82 -6.77 -19.01 2.86
N ALA A 83 -5.44 -18.87 2.87
CA ALA A 83 -4.53 -20.00 3.04
C ALA A 83 -4.58 -20.61 4.46
N ILE A 84 -4.76 -19.78 5.49
CA ILE A 84 -4.86 -20.22 6.90
C ILE A 84 -6.23 -20.85 7.19
N ASN A 85 -7.31 -20.36 6.57
CA ASN A 85 -8.68 -20.85 6.72
C ASN A 85 -9.21 -21.46 5.40
N PRO A 86 -8.73 -22.64 4.98
CA PRO A 86 -9.12 -23.26 3.70
C PRO A 86 -10.60 -23.67 3.62
N VAL A 87 -11.31 -23.70 4.75
CA VAL A 87 -12.71 -24.13 4.87
C VAL A 87 -13.68 -23.14 4.20
N GLU A 88 -13.38 -21.84 4.14
CA GLU A 88 -14.24 -20.84 3.48
C GLU A 88 -14.02 -20.77 1.95
N ALA A 89 -12.82 -21.11 1.47
CA ALA A 89 -12.51 -21.12 0.03
C ALA A 89 -13.20 -22.27 -0.73
N SER A 90 -13.61 -23.32 -0.01
CA SER A 90 -14.24 -24.52 -0.59
C SER A 90 -15.77 -24.46 -0.62
N ALA A 91 -16.39 -23.44 -0.02
CA ALA A 91 -17.85 -23.32 0.10
C ALA A 91 -18.53 -22.64 -1.12
N HIS A 92 -17.75 -22.21 -2.11
CA HIS A 92 -18.22 -21.57 -3.35
C HIS A 92 -17.69 -22.27 -4.62
N GLY A 93 -17.24 -23.53 -4.51
CA GLY A 93 -16.90 -24.39 -5.64
C GLY A 93 -18.09 -25.19 -6.15
#